data_AF-A8DJQ2-F1
#
_entry.id   AF-A8DJQ2-F1
#
_cell.length_a   1.000
_cell.length_b   1.000
_cell.length_c   1.000
_cell.angle_alpha   90.00
_cell.angle_beta   90.00
_cell.angle_gamma   90.00
#
_symmetry.space_group_name_H-M   'P 1'
#
loop_
_entity.id
_entity.type
_entity.pdbx_description
1 polymer ?
#
loop_
_entity_poly.entity_id
_entity_poly.type
_entity_poly.pdbx_seq_one_letter_code
_entity_poly.pdbx_strand_id
1 'polypeptide(L)'
;MEFLPTMIRAFVFTTVLIVLTLALGSSRQVSAGPSLAQNPTTGVTPKPKAPWKAQEEFHAVLAGTFHPMEDGDFGPVRRRADEMARKARLWARSRPPKGYDAAKLRPLLAKLEREATEVARLVSQQASDEAIRQALNKLHDRYHEIAGECR
;
A
#
# COMPACT_ATOMS: atom_id res chain seq x y z
N MET A 1 19.32 -3.18 46.65
CA MET A 1 19.55 -3.77 45.31
C MET A 1 18.43 -4.79 45.13
N GLU A 2 17.29 -4.31 44.62
CA GLU A 2 16.05 -5.08 44.55
C GLU A 2 15.93 -5.69 43.15
N PHE A 3 16.02 -7.02 43.06
CA PHE A 3 15.85 -7.78 41.83
C PHE A 3 14.36 -8.04 41.58
N LEU A 4 13.79 -7.49 40.51
CA LEU A 4 12.49 -7.95 39.98
C LEU A 4 12.71 -9.02 38.89
N PRO A 5 12.09 -10.21 38.98
CA PRO A 5 12.16 -11.22 37.94
C PRO A 5 11.12 -11.01 36.83
N THR A 6 11.61 -11.22 35.60
CA THR A 6 10.90 -11.39 34.34
C THR A 6 9.80 -12.45 34.44
N MET A 7 8.57 -12.12 34.01
CA MET A 7 7.56 -13.14 33.73
C MET A 7 7.15 -13.13 32.26
N ILE A 8 7.56 -14.21 31.62
CA ILE A 8 7.13 -14.79 30.34
C ILE A 8 5.62 -15.06 30.43
N ARG A 9 4.84 -14.62 29.43
CA ARG A 9 3.45 -15.08 29.26
C ARG A 9 3.29 -15.77 27.91
N ALA A 10 2.86 -17.02 28.02
CA ALA A 10 2.81 -18.04 27.00
C ALA A 10 1.75 -17.76 25.92
N PHE A 11 2.12 -18.06 24.68
CA PHE A 11 1.23 -18.16 23.54
C PHE A 11 0.46 -19.49 23.64
N VAL A 12 -0.86 -19.42 23.81
CA VAL A 12 -1.73 -20.59 23.69
C VAL A 12 -2.17 -20.69 22.23
N PHE A 13 -1.59 -21.65 21.51
CA PHE A 13 -2.02 -22.06 20.19
C PHE A 13 -3.20 -23.04 20.33
N THR A 14 -4.40 -22.62 19.95
CA THR A 14 -5.53 -23.52 19.74
C THR A 14 -5.84 -23.58 18.25
N THR A 15 -5.29 -24.62 17.62
CA THR A 15 -5.73 -25.18 16.34
C THR A 15 -7.16 -25.71 16.45
N VAL A 16 -8.04 -25.30 15.53
CA VAL A 16 -9.31 -25.98 15.28
C VAL A 16 -9.38 -26.42 13.83
N LEU A 17 -9.76 -27.68 13.71
CA LEU A 17 -9.74 -28.58 12.57
C LEU A 17 -10.91 -28.33 11.62
N ILE A 18 -10.58 -28.53 10.35
CA ILE A 18 -11.37 -28.69 9.13
C ILE A 18 -12.69 -29.45 9.32
N VAL A 19 -13.76 -28.96 8.69
CA VAL A 19 -14.87 -29.80 8.20
C VAL A 19 -15.12 -29.48 6.73
N LEU A 20 -14.80 -30.48 5.90
CA LEU A 20 -15.03 -30.58 4.47
C LEU A 20 -16.43 -31.16 4.24
N THR A 21 -17.29 -30.45 3.53
CA THR A 21 -18.56 -31.00 3.01
C THR A 21 -18.59 -30.89 1.49
N LEU A 22 -18.48 -32.06 0.84
CA LEU A 22 -18.80 -32.30 -0.56
C LEU A 22 -20.33 -32.32 -0.75
N ALA A 23 -20.84 -31.63 -1.76
CA ALA A 23 -22.15 -31.93 -2.34
C ALA A 23 -22.05 -31.84 -3.88
N LEU A 24 -22.27 -32.99 -4.53
CA LEU A 24 -22.47 -33.14 -5.96
C LEU A 24 -23.92 -32.75 -6.30
N GLY A 25 -24.11 -32.01 -7.40
CA GLY A 25 -25.43 -31.77 -7.99
C GLY A 25 -25.31 -31.28 -9.43
N SER A 26 -25.62 -32.16 -10.38
CA SER A 26 -25.52 -31.94 -11.83
C SER A 26 -26.80 -31.37 -12.45
N SER A 27 -26.62 -30.54 -13.48
CA SER A 27 -27.31 -30.56 -14.80
C SER A 27 -28.16 -29.34 -15.21
N ARG A 28 -27.76 -28.80 -16.39
CA ARG A 28 -28.57 -28.36 -17.57
C ARG A 28 -29.45 -27.10 -17.41
N GLN A 29 -29.62 -26.19 -18.38
CA GLN A 29 -29.26 -26.10 -19.80
C GLN A 29 -29.57 -24.68 -20.31
N VAL A 30 -28.72 -24.20 -21.24
CA VAL A 30 -28.92 -23.29 -22.39
C VAL A 30 -30.13 -22.35 -22.42
N SER A 31 -29.84 -21.05 -22.53
CA SER A 31 -30.65 -20.08 -23.27
C SER A 31 -29.74 -19.26 -24.18
N ALA A 32 -29.71 -19.59 -25.47
CA ALA A 32 -29.03 -18.82 -26.50
C ALA A 32 -29.88 -17.58 -26.86
N GLY A 33 -29.36 -16.39 -26.54
CA GLY A 33 -29.82 -15.11 -27.07
C GLY A 33 -28.90 -14.63 -28.22
N PRO A 34 -29.35 -13.69 -29.05
CA PRO A 34 -28.74 -13.41 -30.35
C PRO A 34 -27.33 -12.84 -30.24
N SER A 35 -26.44 -13.44 -31.04
CA SER A 35 -25.05 -13.05 -31.26
C SER A 35 -24.96 -11.65 -31.86
N LEU A 36 -24.74 -10.64 -31.01
CA LEU A 36 -24.13 -9.39 -31.43
C LEU A 36 -22.63 -9.62 -31.53
N ALA A 37 -22.09 -9.41 -32.74
CA ALA A 37 -20.69 -9.53 -33.08
C ALA A 37 -19.80 -8.83 -32.03
N GLN A 38 -19.17 -9.63 -31.17
CA GLN A 38 -18.08 -9.16 -30.33
C GLN A 38 -16.84 -9.10 -31.22
N ASN A 39 -16.50 -7.89 -31.66
CA ASN A 39 -15.14 -7.59 -32.11
C ASN A 39 -14.16 -8.15 -31.08
N PRO A 40 -13.12 -8.91 -31.47
CA PRO A 40 -12.09 -9.33 -30.55
C PRO A 40 -11.27 -8.09 -30.16
N THR A 41 -11.75 -7.32 -29.19
CA THR A 41 -10.88 -6.44 -28.42
C THR A 41 -9.94 -7.37 -27.69
N THR A 42 -8.70 -7.43 -28.17
CA THR A 42 -7.58 -8.15 -27.57
C THR A 42 -7.47 -7.71 -26.12
N GLY A 43 -8.13 -8.45 -25.23
CA GLY A 43 -8.07 -8.26 -23.80
C GLY A 43 -6.69 -8.67 -23.31
N VAL A 44 -5.71 -7.80 -23.47
CA VAL A 44 -4.44 -7.90 -22.76
C VAL A 44 -4.77 -7.60 -21.30
N THR A 45 -5.20 -8.62 -20.56
CA THR A 45 -5.30 -8.55 -19.12
C THR A 45 -3.90 -8.28 -18.59
N PRO A 46 -3.65 -7.14 -17.91
CA PRO A 46 -2.34 -6.87 -17.33
C PRO A 46 -2.03 -8.01 -16.36
N LYS A 47 -0.91 -8.68 -16.57
CA LYS A 47 -0.48 -9.75 -15.67
C LYS A 47 -0.28 -9.14 -14.27
N PRO A 48 -0.82 -9.75 -13.20
CA PRO A 48 -0.68 -9.19 -11.86
C PRO A 48 0.80 -9.05 -11.51
N LYS A 49 1.18 -7.86 -11.02
CA LYS A 49 2.54 -7.60 -10.58
C LYS A 49 2.81 -8.42 -9.31
N ALA A 50 4.02 -8.95 -9.18
CA ALA A 50 4.42 -9.66 -7.96
C ALA A 50 4.41 -8.69 -6.75
N PRO A 51 4.03 -9.15 -5.55
CA PRO A 51 3.98 -8.30 -4.36
C PRO A 51 5.35 -7.67 -4.07
N TRP A 52 5.34 -6.42 -3.63
CA TRP A 52 6.55 -5.66 -3.32
C TRP A 52 6.48 -5.15 -1.88
N LYS A 53 7.03 -5.93 -0.94
CA LYS A 53 6.96 -5.66 0.50
C LYS A 53 7.28 -4.20 0.90
N ALA A 54 8.32 -3.60 0.32
CA ALA A 54 8.68 -2.22 0.65
C ALA A 54 7.63 -1.19 0.18
N GLN A 55 6.93 -1.45 -0.94
CA GLN A 55 5.79 -0.66 -1.39
C GLN A 55 4.64 -0.76 -0.38
N GLU A 56 4.28 -1.98 0.02
CA GLU A 56 3.18 -2.24 0.97
C GLU A 56 3.44 -1.59 2.34
N GLU A 57 4.67 -1.72 2.84
CA GLU A 57 5.07 -1.12 4.11
C GLU A 57 5.03 0.40 4.09
N PHE A 58 5.40 1.02 2.95
CA PHE A 58 5.27 2.45 2.74
C PHE A 58 3.79 2.85 2.65
N HIS A 59 2.99 2.12 1.86
CA HIS A 59 1.58 2.38 1.68
C HIS A 59 0.82 2.33 3.00
N ALA A 60 1.11 1.37 3.88
CA ALA A 60 0.48 1.28 5.19
C ALA A 60 0.70 2.53 6.08
N VAL A 61 1.86 3.18 5.96
CA VAL A 61 2.12 4.45 6.68
C VAL A 61 1.41 5.61 5.99
N LEU A 62 1.50 5.67 4.65
CA LEU A 62 0.87 6.71 3.87
C LEU A 62 -0.65 6.71 4.09
N ALA A 63 -1.34 5.60 3.90
CA ALA A 63 -2.78 5.47 4.12
C ALA A 63 -3.18 5.82 5.57
N GLY A 64 -2.42 5.35 6.56
CA GLY A 64 -2.65 5.65 7.97
C GLY A 64 -2.31 7.09 8.40
N THR A 65 -1.91 7.95 7.46
CA THR A 65 -1.70 9.40 7.70
C THR A 65 -2.52 10.27 6.74
N PHE A 66 -2.75 9.79 5.51
CA PHE A 66 -3.51 10.46 4.48
C PHE A 66 -5.01 10.50 4.81
N HIS A 67 -5.64 9.34 5.06
CA HIS A 67 -7.10 9.30 5.29
C HIS A 67 -7.54 10.09 6.53
N PRO A 68 -6.86 10.02 7.69
CA PRO A 68 -7.18 10.91 8.81
C PRO A 68 -7.04 12.39 8.47
N MET A 69 -6.06 12.75 7.63
CA MET A 69 -5.85 14.14 7.20
C MET A 69 -6.98 14.64 6.29
N GLU A 70 -7.60 13.76 5.49
CA GLU A 70 -8.81 14.09 4.71
C GLU A 70 -9.96 14.57 5.63
N ASP A 71 -10.08 13.95 6.81
CA ASP A 71 -11.05 14.34 7.85
C ASP A 71 -10.56 15.51 8.75
N GLY A 72 -9.36 16.05 8.48
CA GLY A 72 -8.76 17.14 9.24
C GLY A 72 -7.94 16.72 10.47
N ASP A 73 -7.73 15.43 10.71
CA ASP A 73 -6.82 14.95 11.76
C ASP A 73 -5.37 14.88 11.26
N PHE A 74 -4.59 15.92 11.59
CA PHE A 74 -3.15 15.99 11.31
C PHE A 74 -2.28 15.31 12.37
N GLY A 75 -2.86 14.78 13.45
CA GLY A 75 -2.13 14.10 14.52
C GLY A 75 -1.29 12.92 14.01
N PRO A 76 -1.85 12.00 13.20
CA PRO A 76 -1.11 10.87 12.65
C PRO A 76 0.08 11.27 11.78
N VAL A 77 -0.07 12.21 10.84
CA VAL A 77 1.04 12.65 9.98
C VAL A 77 2.14 13.31 10.81
N ARG A 78 1.79 14.12 11.82
CA ARG A 78 2.76 14.76 12.71
C ARG A 78 3.58 13.75 13.53
N ARG A 79 3.00 12.60 13.91
CA ARG A 79 3.70 11.54 14.65
C ARG A 79 4.51 10.60 13.76
N ARG A 80 4.14 10.45 12.49
CA ARG A 80 4.65 9.37 11.62
C ARG A 80 5.44 9.86 10.40
N ALA A 81 5.61 11.17 10.21
CA ALA A 81 6.30 11.70 9.03
C ALA A 81 7.75 11.17 8.87
N ASP A 82 8.49 11.01 9.96
CA ASP A 82 9.83 10.41 9.91
C ASP A 82 9.79 8.92 9.53
N GLU A 83 8.78 8.18 10.01
CA GLU A 83 8.55 6.79 9.60
C GLU A 83 8.29 6.72 8.10
N MET A 84 7.41 7.59 7.59
CA MET A 84 7.06 7.69 6.18
C MET A 84 8.29 8.01 5.31
N ALA A 85 9.13 8.99 5.71
CA ALA A 85 10.37 9.31 4.99
C ALA A 85 11.37 8.14 4.98
N ARG A 86 11.54 7.44 6.11
CA ARG A 86 12.40 6.24 6.18
C ARG A 86 11.90 5.13 5.25
N LYS A 87 10.59 4.86 5.24
CA LYS A 87 10.01 3.81 4.39
C LYS A 87 10.05 4.17 2.90
N ALA A 88 9.85 5.44 2.56
CA ALA A 88 10.04 5.93 1.19
C ALA A 88 11.47 5.68 0.70
N ARG A 89 12.48 5.99 1.54
CA ARG A 89 13.89 5.70 1.25
C ARG A 89 14.16 4.20 1.10
N LEU A 90 13.59 3.37 1.96
CA LEU A 90 13.73 1.91 1.88
C LEU A 90 13.14 1.37 0.57
N TRP A 91 11.94 1.83 0.19
CA TRP A 91 11.32 1.44 -1.07
C TRP A 91 12.14 1.89 -2.28
N ALA A 92 12.60 3.15 -2.29
CA ALA A 92 13.41 3.69 -3.38
C ALA A 92 14.74 2.97 -3.59
N ARG A 93 15.28 2.34 -2.55
CA ARG A 93 16.53 1.55 -2.59
C ARG A 93 16.30 0.05 -2.78
N SER A 94 15.07 -0.42 -2.65
CA SER A 94 14.75 -1.84 -2.77
C SER A 94 14.79 -2.31 -4.22
N ARG A 95 15.06 -3.60 -4.41
CA ARG A 95 15.07 -4.22 -5.74
C ARG A 95 13.62 -4.46 -6.20
N PRO A 96 13.22 -3.95 -7.38
CA PRO A 96 11.90 -4.24 -7.93
C PRO A 96 11.73 -5.74 -8.19
N PRO A 97 10.55 -6.33 -7.88
CA PRO A 97 10.22 -7.69 -8.27
C PRO A 97 10.25 -7.90 -9.79
N LYS A 98 10.23 -9.17 -10.23
CA LYS A 98 10.12 -9.51 -11.65
C LYS A 98 8.83 -8.92 -12.23
N GLY A 99 8.92 -8.30 -13.40
CA GLY A 99 7.77 -7.69 -14.10
C GLY A 99 7.65 -6.17 -13.90
N TYR A 100 8.49 -5.56 -13.08
CA TYR A 100 8.59 -4.11 -12.96
C TYR A 100 9.67 -3.54 -13.87
N ASP A 101 9.38 -2.40 -14.52
CA ASP A 101 10.36 -1.66 -15.32
C ASP A 101 11.20 -0.76 -14.41
N ALA A 102 12.35 -1.28 -13.94
CA ALA A 102 13.22 -0.58 -13.02
C ALA A 102 13.73 0.76 -13.58
N ALA A 103 13.96 0.86 -14.89
CA ALA A 103 14.47 2.08 -15.51
C ALA A 103 13.42 3.20 -15.45
N LYS A 104 12.15 2.87 -15.71
CA LYS A 104 11.03 3.82 -15.58
C LYS A 104 10.73 4.20 -14.13
N LEU A 105 10.84 3.24 -13.20
CA LEU A 105 10.43 3.46 -11.81
C LEU A 105 11.45 4.20 -10.95
N ARG A 106 12.76 4.02 -11.21
CA ARG A 106 13.83 4.68 -10.45
C ARG A 106 13.66 6.20 -10.29
N PRO A 107 13.40 6.99 -11.35
CA PRO A 107 13.21 8.44 -11.18
C PRO A 107 11.95 8.79 -10.39
N LEU A 108 10.88 7.97 -10.48
CA LEU A 108 9.64 8.17 -9.73
C LEU A 108 9.85 7.88 -8.25
N LEU A 109 10.53 6.79 -7.91
CA LEU A 109 10.87 6.43 -6.54
C LEU A 109 11.79 7.47 -5.88
N ALA A 110 12.72 8.04 -6.63
CA ALA A 110 13.55 9.14 -6.13
C ALA A 110 12.74 10.42 -5.86
N LYS A 111 11.69 10.70 -6.65
CA LYS A 111 10.74 11.80 -6.38
C LYS A 111 9.93 11.50 -5.11
N LEU A 112 9.39 10.29 -4.99
CA LEU A 112 8.65 9.83 -3.81
C LEU A 112 9.47 9.98 -2.52
N GLU A 113 10.75 9.57 -2.53
CA GLU A 113 11.64 9.76 -1.39
C GLU A 113 11.80 11.23 -0.99
N ARG A 114 11.98 12.13 -1.97
CA ARG A 114 12.09 13.58 -1.72
C ARG A 114 10.79 14.17 -1.18
N GLU A 115 9.66 13.79 -1.75
CA GLU A 115 8.33 14.26 -1.32
C GLU A 115 7.99 13.76 0.10
N ALA A 116 8.33 12.52 0.45
CA ALA A 116 8.19 12.02 1.82
C ALA A 116 9.13 12.74 2.80
N THR A 117 10.36 13.04 2.37
CA THR A 117 11.30 13.84 3.17
C THR A 117 10.77 15.27 3.38
N GLU A 118 10.10 15.84 2.39
CA GLU A 118 9.48 17.16 2.50
C GLU A 118 8.35 17.19 3.51
N VAL A 119 7.49 16.15 3.55
CA VAL A 119 6.46 16.02 4.59
C VAL A 119 7.10 16.00 5.99
N ALA A 120 8.17 15.21 6.19
CA ALA A 120 8.90 15.18 7.46
C ALA A 120 9.52 16.54 7.81
N ARG A 121 10.11 17.23 6.82
CA ARG A 121 10.66 18.58 7.00
C ARG A 121 9.59 19.57 7.45
N LEU A 122 8.44 19.62 6.78
CA LEU A 122 7.31 20.49 7.14
C LEU A 122 6.79 20.22 8.54
N VAL A 123 6.64 18.94 8.92
CA VAL A 123 6.25 18.55 10.28
C VAL A 123 7.28 19.03 11.31
N SER A 124 8.59 18.83 11.06
CA SER A 124 9.67 19.26 11.96
C SER A 124 9.72 20.78 12.16
N GLN A 125 9.31 21.54 11.14
CA GLN A 125 9.24 22.99 11.16
C GLN A 125 7.92 23.53 11.69
N GLN A 126 7.05 22.64 12.20
CA GLN A 126 5.72 23.01 12.69
C GLN A 126 4.90 23.80 11.66
N ALA A 127 5.02 23.43 10.38
CA ALA A 127 4.28 24.07 9.31
C ALA A 127 2.76 23.97 9.51
N SER A 128 2.04 24.85 8.83
CA SER A 128 0.59 24.87 8.84
C SER A 128 0.00 23.56 8.31
N ASP A 129 -1.20 23.24 8.76
CA ASP A 129 -1.96 22.08 8.30
C ASP A 129 -2.17 22.12 6.78
N GLU A 130 -2.40 23.30 6.20
CA GLU A 130 -2.53 23.46 4.74
C GLU A 130 -1.24 23.07 4.00
N ALA A 131 -0.06 23.48 4.49
CA ALA A 131 1.20 23.10 3.87
C ALA A 131 1.45 21.58 3.96
N ILE A 132 1.13 20.98 5.09
CA ILE A 132 1.25 19.53 5.29
C ILE A 132 0.26 18.78 4.38
N ARG A 133 -0.98 19.26 4.26
CA ARG A 133 -2.01 18.70 3.36
C ARG A 133 -1.54 18.70 1.92
N GLN A 134 -1.04 19.83 1.42
CA GLN A 134 -0.53 19.93 0.05
C GLN A 134 0.63 18.97 -0.22
N ALA A 135 1.58 18.88 0.70
CA ALA A 135 2.71 17.96 0.58
C ALA A 135 2.26 16.48 0.62
N LEU A 136 1.33 16.14 1.50
CA LEU A 136 0.83 14.77 1.65
C LEU A 136 -0.04 14.34 0.46
N ASN A 137 -0.87 15.25 -0.08
CA ASN A 137 -1.59 15.04 -1.34
C ASN A 137 -0.61 14.71 -2.47
N LYS A 138 0.41 15.55 -2.68
CA LYS A 138 1.42 15.33 -3.71
C LYS A 138 2.15 13.99 -3.54
N LEU A 139 2.50 13.61 -2.31
CA LEU A 139 3.13 12.32 -2.03
C LEU A 139 2.19 11.15 -2.35
N HIS A 140 0.90 11.31 -2.05
CA HIS A 140 -0.13 10.32 -2.38
C HIS A 140 -0.32 10.18 -3.91
N ASP A 141 -0.31 11.27 -4.68
CA ASP A 141 -0.33 11.22 -6.16
C ASP A 141 0.85 10.39 -6.68
N ARG A 142 2.04 10.64 -6.13
CA ARG A 142 3.27 9.96 -6.54
C ARG A 142 3.21 8.47 -6.26
N TYR A 143 2.62 8.06 -5.13
CA TYR A 143 2.38 6.65 -4.83
C TYR A 143 1.53 5.99 -5.92
N HIS A 144 0.38 6.61 -6.27
CA HIS A 144 -0.54 6.12 -7.30
C HIS A 144 0.13 6.01 -8.67
N GLU A 145 0.93 7.01 -9.06
CA GLU A 145 1.71 6.99 -10.30
C GLU A 145 2.67 5.79 -10.38
N ILE A 146 3.25 5.38 -9.25
CA ILE A 146 4.20 4.25 -9.18
C ILE A 146 3.48 2.91 -9.08
N ALA A 147 2.44 2.82 -8.23
CA ALA A 147 1.64 1.61 -8.04
C ALA A 147 0.91 1.23 -9.34
N GLY A 148 0.54 2.22 -10.15
CA GLY A 148 -0.34 2.05 -11.31
C GLY A 148 -1.80 1.92 -10.91
N GLU A 149 -2.17 2.45 -9.75
CA GLU A 149 -3.54 2.53 -9.26
C GLU A 149 -4.02 3.96 -9.51
N CYS A 150 -5.12 4.12 -10.25
CA CYS A 150 -5.80 5.43 -10.31
C CYS A 150 -6.43 5.74 -8.95
N ARG A 151 -6.48 7.03 -8.62
CA ARG A 151 -7.16 7.56 -7.42
C ARG A 151 -8.65 7.30 -7.43
#